data_AF-A0A2D7XFT6-F1
#
_entry.id   AF-A0A2D7XFT6-F1
#
_cell.length_a   1.000
_cell.length_b   1.000
_cell.length_c   1.000
_cell.angle_alpha   90.00
_cell.angle_beta   90.00
_cell.angle_gamma   90.00
#
_symmetry.space_group_name_H-M   'P 1'
#
loop_
_entity.id
_entity.type
_entity.pdbx_description
1 polymer ?
#
loop_
_entity_poly.entity_id
_entity_poly.type
_entity_poly.pdbx_seq_one_letter_code
_entity_poly.pdbx_strand_id
1 'polypeptide(L)'
;MYQKLQVGRATAMDELLSDTIDSVNLYDVRVSSTASVASGTPIGDGFALIDFSAPFGNVEVGDLVYNTSSIPNVTTITEIINEGSLRIKDSIGVTNGVPFRVLRRSTGPATLYIGTASASNTLKVRTAGGDDVVYNNVDAGGMLPVQVTRIYNTGTAGVSNLVALF
;
A
#
# COMPACT_ATOMS: atom_id res chain seq x y z
N MET A 1 18.23 14.92 22.67
CA MET A 1 16.84 14.62 23.04
C MET A 1 16.41 13.46 22.16
N TYR A 2 16.21 12.25 22.70
CA TYR A 2 15.89 11.04 21.94
C TYR A 2 14.38 11.02 21.67
N GLN A 3 13.97 10.78 20.43
CA GLN A 3 12.56 10.61 20.09
C GLN A 3 12.04 9.33 20.76
N LYS A 4 11.12 9.48 21.71
CA LYS A 4 10.46 8.33 22.36
C LYS A 4 9.52 7.67 21.35
N LEU A 5 10.00 6.63 20.67
CA LEU A 5 9.21 5.79 19.78
C LEU A 5 8.34 4.83 20.63
N GLN A 6 7.17 5.28 21.08
CA GLN A 6 6.14 4.37 21.58
C GLN A 6 5.32 3.89 20.39
N VAL A 7 5.76 2.82 19.74
CA VAL A 7 5.02 2.26 18.59
C VAL A 7 3.86 1.41 19.11
N GLY A 8 2.64 1.78 18.75
CA GLY A 8 1.43 1.03 19.07
C GLY A 8 1.05 0.03 17.98
N ARG A 9 1.40 0.32 16.72
CA ARG A 9 1.06 -0.51 15.56
C ARG A 9 2.15 -0.48 14.49
N ALA A 10 2.22 -1.55 13.70
CA ALA A 10 3.20 -1.71 12.62
C ALA A 10 2.57 -2.29 11.35
N THR A 11 3.14 -1.99 10.19
CA THR A 11 2.66 -2.49 8.89
C THR A 11 3.83 -2.70 7.93
N ALA A 12 3.89 -3.88 7.32
CA ALA A 12 4.87 -4.16 6.27
C ALA A 12 4.50 -3.37 5.00
N MET A 13 5.48 -2.73 4.38
CA MET A 13 5.25 -1.77 3.30
C MET A 13 5.71 -2.25 1.92
N ASP A 14 6.45 -3.36 1.84
CA ASP A 14 6.99 -3.87 0.57
C ASP A 14 5.88 -4.19 -0.46
N GLU A 15 4.69 -4.60 0.00
CA GLU A 15 3.52 -4.87 -0.85
C GLU A 15 2.75 -3.61 -1.26
N LEU A 16 2.99 -2.51 -0.53
CA LEU A 16 2.19 -1.29 -0.57
C LEU A 16 2.94 -0.11 -1.19
N LEU A 17 4.06 -0.32 -1.87
CA LEU A 17 4.74 0.76 -2.58
C LEU A 17 3.83 1.33 -3.68
N SER A 18 3.84 2.64 -3.87
CA SER A 18 2.97 3.29 -4.86
C SER A 18 3.57 4.59 -5.38
N ASP A 19 3.41 4.85 -6.68
CA ASP A 19 3.77 6.14 -7.27
C ASP A 19 2.61 7.14 -7.29
N THR A 20 1.37 6.68 -7.12
CA THR A 20 0.16 7.47 -7.39
C THR A 20 -0.70 7.75 -6.16
N ILE A 21 -0.65 6.91 -5.12
CA ILE A 21 -1.50 7.03 -3.94
C ILE A 21 -0.71 6.93 -2.63
N ASP A 22 -1.21 7.60 -1.60
CA ASP A 22 -0.67 7.48 -0.24
C ASP A 22 -1.16 6.16 0.36
N SER A 23 -0.22 5.23 0.55
CA SER A 23 -0.48 3.83 0.86
C SER A 23 0.03 3.40 2.24
N VAL A 24 0.78 4.26 2.94
CA VAL A 24 1.19 4.00 4.33
C VAL A 24 -0.07 3.87 5.18
N ASN A 25 -0.24 2.71 5.81
CA ASN A 25 -1.51 2.34 6.41
C ASN A 25 -1.33 1.52 7.70
N LEU A 26 -2.35 1.51 8.56
CA LEU A 26 -2.39 0.81 9.87
C LEU A 26 -2.69 -0.71 9.78
N TYR A 27 -2.61 -1.28 8.57
CA TYR A 27 -2.91 -2.68 8.25
C TYR A 27 -4.24 -3.23 8.83
N ASP A 28 -5.29 -2.42 8.80
CA ASP A 28 -6.64 -2.86 9.19
C ASP A 28 -7.29 -3.63 8.01
N VAL A 29 -7.04 -4.93 7.93
CA VAL A 29 -7.55 -5.78 6.85
C VAL A 29 -9.07 -5.91 6.94
N ARG A 30 -9.76 -5.47 5.88
CA ARG A 30 -11.22 -5.57 5.71
C ARG A 30 -11.64 -6.81 4.93
N VAL A 31 -10.88 -7.13 3.88
CA VAL A 31 -11.12 -8.28 3.01
C VAL A 31 -9.80 -8.95 2.67
N SER A 32 -9.80 -10.27 2.66
CA SER A 32 -8.74 -11.10 2.09
C SER A 32 -9.42 -12.19 1.27
N SER A 33 -9.23 -12.19 -0.04
CA SER A 33 -9.91 -13.11 -0.94
C SER A 33 -9.12 -13.33 -2.24
N THR A 34 -9.69 -14.07 -3.18
CA THR A 34 -9.13 -14.32 -4.52
C THR A 34 -10.09 -13.82 -5.60
N ALA A 35 -9.59 -13.05 -6.55
CA ALA A 35 -10.43 -12.44 -7.58
C ALA A 35 -11.18 -13.51 -8.39
N SER A 36 -12.48 -13.33 -8.59
CA SER A 36 -13.28 -14.19 -9.47
C SER A 36 -13.08 -13.82 -10.94
N VAL A 37 -12.71 -12.57 -11.23
CA VAL A 37 -12.46 -12.07 -12.60
C VAL A 37 -11.22 -11.19 -12.60
N ALA A 38 -10.60 -11.03 -13.77
CA ALA A 38 -9.47 -10.14 -13.93
C ALA A 38 -9.84 -8.66 -13.72
N SER A 39 -8.97 -7.92 -13.03
CA SER A 39 -9.11 -6.47 -12.79
C SER A 39 -8.65 -5.58 -13.95
N GLY A 40 -8.35 -6.17 -15.11
CA GLY A 40 -7.84 -5.45 -16.28
C GLY A 40 -8.91 -4.80 -17.15
N THR A 41 -10.19 -5.07 -16.90
CA THR A 41 -11.30 -4.54 -17.72
C THR A 41 -11.70 -3.16 -17.21
N PRO A 42 -11.56 -2.08 -18.02
CA PRO A 42 -12.01 -0.76 -17.62
C PRO A 42 -13.53 -0.69 -17.45
N ILE A 43 -14.00 0.08 -16.48
CA ILE A 43 -15.41 0.37 -16.25
C ILE A 43 -15.55 1.83 -15.79
N GLY A 44 -16.21 2.67 -16.60
CA GLY A 44 -16.21 4.12 -16.37
C GLY A 44 -14.78 4.67 -16.34
N ASP A 45 -14.47 5.47 -15.31
CA ASP A 45 -13.16 6.10 -15.11
C ASP A 45 -12.19 5.25 -14.26
N GLY A 46 -12.42 3.94 -14.16
CA GLY A 46 -11.59 3.02 -13.37
C GLY A 46 -11.65 1.59 -13.88
N PHE A 47 -11.40 0.64 -12.99
CA PHE A 47 -11.37 -0.79 -13.28
C PHE A 47 -12.30 -1.56 -12.34
N ALA A 48 -12.83 -2.69 -12.80
CA ALA A 48 -13.66 -3.55 -11.96
C ALA A 48 -12.79 -4.54 -11.18
N LEU A 49 -12.94 -4.61 -9.87
CA LEU A 49 -12.53 -5.77 -9.08
C LEU A 49 -13.77 -6.60 -8.76
N ILE A 50 -13.82 -7.82 -9.29
CA ILE A 50 -14.98 -8.70 -9.16
C ILE A 50 -14.57 -9.95 -8.39
N ASP A 51 -15.28 -10.19 -7.30
CA ASP A 51 -15.21 -11.43 -6.54
C ASP A 51 -16.57 -11.73 -5.93
N PHE A 52 -17.22 -12.80 -6.43
CA PHE A 52 -18.56 -13.20 -5.99
C PHE A 52 -18.55 -13.87 -4.61
N SER A 53 -17.36 -14.16 -4.06
CA SER A 53 -17.18 -14.77 -2.74
C SER A 53 -16.65 -13.81 -1.69
N ALA A 54 -16.17 -12.63 -2.10
CA ALA A 54 -15.62 -11.64 -1.18
C ALA A 54 -16.73 -10.97 -0.35
N PRO A 55 -16.53 -10.79 0.96
CA PRO A 55 -17.46 -10.05 1.80
C PRO A 55 -17.26 -8.53 1.67
N PHE A 56 -17.61 -7.94 0.52
CA PHE A 56 -17.46 -6.49 0.30
C PHE A 56 -18.40 -5.61 1.14
N GLY A 57 -19.33 -6.19 1.92
CA GLY A 57 -20.26 -5.42 2.75
C GLY A 57 -19.61 -4.54 3.84
N ASN A 58 -18.33 -4.77 4.18
CA ASN A 58 -17.61 -4.02 5.23
C ASN A 58 -16.54 -3.05 4.69
N VAL A 59 -16.44 -2.89 3.36
CA VAL A 59 -15.47 -1.97 2.74
C VAL A 59 -16.08 -0.58 2.56
N GLU A 60 -15.23 0.44 2.53
CA GLU A 60 -15.63 1.83 2.32
C GLU A 60 -14.93 2.42 1.07
N VAL A 61 -15.55 3.39 0.42
CA VAL A 61 -14.89 4.14 -0.66
C VAL A 61 -13.64 4.82 -0.10
N GLY A 62 -12.53 4.72 -0.82
CA GLY A 62 -11.22 5.24 -0.42
C GLY A 62 -10.30 4.22 0.26
N ASP A 63 -10.82 3.05 0.65
CA ASP A 63 -10.01 1.93 1.16
C ASP A 63 -8.95 1.49 0.14
N LEU A 64 -7.85 0.95 0.65
CA LEU A 64 -6.75 0.48 -0.18
C LEU A 64 -7.04 -0.94 -0.65
N VAL A 65 -6.75 -1.22 -1.91
CA VAL A 65 -6.85 -2.56 -2.50
C VAL A 65 -5.51 -2.91 -3.11
N TYR A 66 -4.99 -4.10 -2.86
CA TYR A 66 -3.72 -4.52 -3.44
C TYR A 66 -3.65 -6.01 -3.76
N ASN A 67 -2.83 -6.34 -4.74
CA ASN A 67 -2.52 -7.70 -5.15
C ASN A 67 -1.39 -8.26 -4.26
N THR A 68 -1.59 -9.43 -3.66
CA THR A 68 -0.58 -10.03 -2.76
C THR A 68 0.38 -10.98 -3.48
N SER A 69 0.17 -11.26 -4.76
CA SER A 69 1.01 -12.17 -5.57
C SER A 69 1.93 -11.44 -6.54
N SER A 70 1.49 -10.31 -7.09
CA SER A 70 2.33 -9.42 -7.89
C SER A 70 2.38 -8.09 -7.18
N ILE A 71 3.53 -7.82 -6.55
CA ILE A 71 3.77 -6.60 -5.78
C ILE A 71 4.84 -5.74 -6.45
N PRO A 72 4.78 -4.42 -6.26
CA PRO A 72 3.69 -3.68 -5.63
C PRO A 72 2.59 -3.31 -6.65
N ASN A 73 1.32 -3.59 -6.33
CA ASN A 73 0.15 -3.20 -7.12
C ASN A 73 -0.98 -2.82 -6.18
N VAL A 74 -1.00 -1.54 -5.78
CA VAL A 74 -1.96 -0.99 -4.82
C VAL A 74 -2.75 0.17 -5.45
N THR A 75 -4.03 0.25 -5.12
CA THR A 75 -5.00 1.22 -5.63
C THR A 75 -5.99 1.58 -4.53
N THR A 76 -6.96 2.44 -4.85
CA THR A 76 -8.07 2.79 -3.95
C THR A 76 -9.42 2.40 -4.54
N ILE A 77 -10.37 2.02 -3.69
CA ILE A 77 -11.79 1.89 -4.06
C ILE A 77 -12.33 3.28 -4.40
N THR A 78 -12.96 3.41 -5.56
CA THR A 78 -13.66 4.64 -5.99
C THR A 78 -15.18 4.50 -5.88
N GLU A 79 -15.71 3.28 -5.96
CA GLU A 79 -17.15 3.02 -5.84
C GLU A 79 -17.41 1.57 -5.40
N ILE A 80 -18.47 1.37 -4.62
CA ILE A 80 -19.02 0.05 -4.32
C ILE A 80 -20.18 -0.18 -5.29
N ILE A 81 -19.99 -1.05 -6.28
CA ILE A 81 -20.99 -1.29 -7.33
C ILE A 81 -22.10 -2.18 -6.77
N ASN A 82 -21.72 -3.28 -6.12
CA ASN A 82 -22.61 -4.23 -5.45
C ASN A 82 -21.79 -5.15 -4.52
N GLU A 83 -22.44 -6.16 -3.93
CA GLU A 83 -21.82 -7.10 -2.98
C GLU A 83 -20.65 -7.91 -3.54
N GLY A 84 -20.57 -8.12 -4.86
CA GLY A 84 -19.49 -8.89 -5.50
C GLY A 84 -18.59 -8.06 -6.41
N SER A 85 -18.72 -6.74 -6.42
CA SER A 85 -17.98 -5.88 -7.36
C SER A 85 -17.69 -4.50 -6.81
N LEU A 86 -16.43 -4.10 -6.97
CA LEU A 86 -15.91 -2.77 -6.63
C LEU A 86 -15.39 -2.09 -7.89
N ARG A 87 -15.48 -0.76 -7.94
CA ARG A 87 -14.68 0.05 -8.84
C ARG A 87 -13.42 0.50 -8.11
N ILE A 88 -12.27 0.27 -8.73
CA ILE A 88 -10.95 0.69 -8.26
C ILE A 88 -10.36 1.70 -9.24
N LYS A 89 -9.50 2.60 -8.75
CA LYS A 89 -8.93 3.69 -9.56
C LYS A 89 -8.04 3.15 -10.69
N ASP A 90 -7.01 2.40 -10.30
CA ASP A 90 -6.07 1.73 -11.19
C ASP A 90 -6.20 0.22 -11.08
N SER A 91 -5.96 -0.51 -12.17
CA SER A 91 -5.92 -1.97 -12.16
C SER A 91 -4.77 -2.48 -11.29
N ILE A 92 -5.02 -3.55 -10.52
CA ILE A 92 -4.00 -4.20 -9.67
C ILE A 92 -3.46 -5.50 -10.27
N GLY A 93 -3.75 -5.76 -11.55
CA GLY A 93 -3.21 -6.91 -12.28
C GLY A 93 -3.67 -8.28 -11.77
N VAL A 94 -4.72 -8.36 -10.95
CA VAL A 94 -5.29 -9.66 -10.53
C VAL A 94 -6.00 -10.33 -11.71
N THR A 95 -5.89 -11.65 -11.79
CA THR A 95 -6.67 -12.53 -12.69
C THR A 95 -7.48 -13.53 -11.86
N ASN A 96 -8.28 -14.39 -12.49
CA ASN A 96 -9.08 -15.38 -11.77
C ASN A 96 -8.19 -16.24 -10.84
N GLY A 97 -8.56 -16.34 -9.57
CA GLY A 97 -7.82 -17.08 -8.55
C GLY A 97 -6.63 -16.33 -7.94
N VAL A 98 -6.29 -15.14 -8.42
CA VAL A 98 -5.19 -14.35 -7.84
C VAL A 98 -5.65 -13.67 -6.54
N PRO A 99 -4.92 -13.83 -5.43
CA PRO A 99 -5.27 -13.24 -4.16
C PRO A 99 -5.07 -11.71 -4.13
N PHE A 100 -5.97 -11.05 -3.42
CA PHE A 100 -5.94 -9.63 -3.13
C PHE A 100 -6.39 -9.36 -1.70
N ARG A 101 -6.09 -8.16 -1.22
CA ARG A 101 -6.55 -7.67 0.09
C ARG A 101 -7.11 -6.27 -0.02
N VAL A 102 -8.08 -5.98 0.84
CA VAL A 102 -8.61 -4.64 1.07
C VAL A 102 -8.24 -4.23 2.48
N LEU A 103 -7.63 -3.05 2.63
CA LEU A 103 -7.29 -2.46 3.91
C LEU A 103 -8.12 -1.20 4.12
N ARG A 104 -8.60 -0.97 5.35
CA ARG A 104 -9.19 0.32 5.72
C ARG A 104 -8.19 1.43 5.44
N ARG A 105 -8.61 2.54 4.86
CA ARG A 105 -7.72 3.70 4.68
C ARG A 105 -7.29 4.30 6.03
N SER A 106 -5.98 4.45 6.25
CA SER A 106 -5.42 5.32 7.29
C SER A 106 -5.06 6.67 6.68
N THR A 107 -5.18 7.72 7.48
CA THR A 107 -4.77 9.09 7.13
C THR A 107 -3.56 9.57 7.94
N GLY A 108 -3.10 8.78 8.92
CA GLY A 108 -1.95 9.13 9.74
C GLY A 108 -0.64 8.81 9.04
N PRO A 109 0.37 9.69 9.07
CA PRO A 109 1.70 9.32 8.62
C PRO A 109 2.37 8.36 9.63
N ALA A 110 3.42 7.69 9.18
CA ALA A 110 4.20 6.78 10.02
C ALA A 110 5.69 7.10 9.97
N THR A 111 6.41 6.69 11.01
CA THR A 111 7.88 6.58 10.95
C THR A 111 8.23 5.27 10.24
N LEU A 112 9.31 5.26 9.47
CA LEU A 112 9.71 4.08 8.71
C LEU A 112 10.93 3.39 9.32
N TYR A 113 10.84 2.09 9.54
CA TYR A 113 11.97 1.21 9.80
C TYR A 113 12.46 0.58 8.48
N ILE A 114 13.78 0.54 8.30
CA ILE A 114 14.44 -0.03 7.13
C ILE A 114 15.04 -1.38 7.53
N GLY A 115 14.45 -2.48 7.09
CA GLY A 115 14.91 -3.80 7.48
C GLY A 115 16.22 -4.21 6.80
N THR A 116 16.31 -4.11 5.47
CA THR A 116 17.53 -4.40 4.73
C THR A 116 17.87 -3.29 3.73
N ALA A 117 19.15 -3.14 3.44
CA ALA A 117 19.67 -2.20 2.47
C ALA A 117 20.95 -2.77 1.82
N SER A 118 21.04 -2.72 0.49
CA SER A 118 22.27 -3.05 -0.26
C SER A 118 23.26 -1.89 -0.23
N ALA A 119 24.52 -2.14 -0.59
CA ALA A 119 25.59 -1.13 -0.57
C ALA A 119 25.29 0.11 -1.44
N SER A 120 24.61 -0.09 -2.58
CA SER A 120 24.02 0.98 -3.38
C SER A 120 22.51 0.83 -3.27
N ASN A 121 21.86 1.78 -2.62
CA ASN A 121 20.41 1.76 -2.42
C ASN A 121 19.82 3.17 -2.50
N THR A 122 18.53 3.21 -2.81
CA THR A 122 17.73 4.43 -2.88
C THR A 122 16.38 4.15 -2.22
N LEU A 123 15.88 5.12 -1.46
CA LEU A 123 14.57 5.08 -0.83
C LEU A 123 13.86 6.40 -1.14
N LYS A 124 12.80 6.34 -1.94
CA LYS A 124 11.99 7.51 -2.27
C LYS A 124 10.68 7.47 -1.49
N VAL A 125 10.36 8.56 -0.80
CA VAL A 125 9.18 8.68 0.05
C VAL A 125 8.45 10.00 -0.18
N ARG A 126 7.15 10.02 0.12
CA ARG A 126 6.38 11.26 0.30
C ARG A 126 6.25 11.53 1.79
N THR A 127 6.72 12.69 2.21
CA THR A 127 6.64 13.12 3.61
C THR A 127 5.22 13.60 3.96
N ALA A 128 4.90 13.63 5.25
CA ALA A 128 3.66 14.20 5.76
C ALA A 128 3.48 15.69 5.40
N GLY A 129 4.58 16.40 5.11
CA GLY A 129 4.56 17.78 4.60
C GLY A 129 4.17 17.90 3.13
N GLY A 130 4.08 16.77 2.40
CA GLY A 130 3.74 16.73 0.98
C GLY A 130 4.95 16.75 0.04
N ASP A 131 6.17 16.78 0.57
CA ASP A 131 7.40 16.76 -0.24
C ASP A 131 7.81 15.34 -0.60
N ASP A 132 8.29 15.18 -1.84
CA ASP A 132 8.92 13.95 -2.30
C ASP A 132 10.43 14.02 -2.08
N VAL A 133 10.98 13.05 -1.35
CA VAL A 133 12.39 13.01 -0.97
C VAL A 133 13.00 11.70 -1.40
N VAL A 134 14.20 11.76 -2.00
CA VAL A 134 15.02 10.59 -2.34
C VAL A 134 16.19 10.53 -1.37
N TYR A 135 16.28 9.46 -0.61
CA TYR A 135 17.40 9.14 0.25
C TYR A 135 18.32 8.16 -0.48
N ASN A 136 19.61 8.47 -0.53
CA ASN A 136 20.64 7.59 -1.09
C ASN A 136 21.43 6.97 0.06
N ASN A 137 21.82 5.70 -0.09
CA ASN A 137 22.65 4.98 0.88
C ASN A 137 22.03 4.98 2.28
N VAL A 138 20.75 4.63 2.40
CA VAL A 138 20.13 4.44 3.71
C VAL A 138 20.68 3.20 4.39
N ASP A 139 20.75 3.25 5.72
CA ASP A 139 21.28 2.17 6.54
C ASP A 139 20.20 1.13 6.88
N ALA A 140 20.56 -0.15 6.81
CA ALA A 140 19.74 -1.24 7.32
C ALA A 140 19.66 -1.21 8.86
N GLY A 141 18.52 -1.64 9.41
CA GLY A 141 18.24 -1.58 10.85
C GLY A 141 17.95 -0.17 11.37
N GLY A 142 17.95 0.83 10.50
CA GLY A 142 17.73 2.23 10.83
C GLY A 142 16.26 2.62 10.87
N MET A 143 15.98 3.70 11.62
CA MET A 143 14.71 4.42 11.58
C MET A 143 14.90 5.69 10.75
N LEU A 144 14.02 5.91 9.78
CA LEU A 144 13.98 7.16 9.03
C LEU A 144 13.29 8.23 9.91
N PRO A 145 13.98 9.32 10.30
CA PRO A 145 13.45 10.30 11.25
C PRO A 145 12.48 11.30 10.60
N VAL A 146 11.62 10.83 9.70
CA VAL A 146 10.59 11.62 9.02
C VAL A 146 9.26 10.88 9.03
N GLN A 147 8.18 11.65 9.04
CA GLN A 147 6.82 11.12 8.93
C GLN A 147 6.50 10.92 7.45
N VAL A 148 6.15 9.69 7.08
CA VAL A 148 5.94 9.26 5.69
C VAL A 148 4.48 8.88 5.47
N THR A 149 3.90 9.31 4.35
CA THR A 149 2.55 8.92 3.90
C THR A 149 2.57 7.99 2.69
N ARG A 150 3.69 7.92 1.97
CA ARG A 150 3.89 7.06 0.80
C ARG A 150 5.35 6.62 0.69
N ILE A 151 5.55 5.36 0.29
CA ILE A 151 6.85 4.89 -0.20
C ILE A 151 6.66 4.62 -1.69
N TYR A 152 7.54 5.20 -2.52
CA TYR A 152 7.42 5.08 -3.96
C TYR A 152 7.87 3.70 -4.44
N ASN A 153 7.20 3.17 -5.47
CA ASN A 153 7.65 1.98 -6.18
C ASN A 153 8.85 2.34 -7.07
N THR A 154 8.75 3.44 -7.81
CA THR A 154 9.85 3.97 -8.61
C THR A 154 10.81 4.83 -7.78
N GLY A 155 12.12 4.72 -8.05
CA GLY A 155 13.14 5.45 -7.28
C GLY A 155 13.40 4.90 -5.87
N THR A 156 12.80 3.76 -5.53
CA THR A 156 13.16 2.93 -4.37
C THR A 156 13.78 1.65 -4.89
N ALA A 157 15.04 1.37 -4.53
CA ALA A 157 15.77 0.21 -5.00
C ALA A 157 16.84 -0.22 -3.99
N GLY A 158 17.05 -1.53 -3.85
CA GLY A 158 18.06 -2.06 -2.95
C GLY A 158 17.71 -1.91 -1.46
N VAL A 159 16.42 -1.73 -1.14
CA VAL A 159 15.89 -1.75 0.24
C VAL A 159 14.72 -2.71 0.32
N SER A 160 14.52 -3.37 1.46
CA SER A 160 13.37 -4.26 1.69
C SER A 160 13.06 -4.40 3.18
N ASN A 161 12.02 -5.17 3.50
CA ASN A 161 11.52 -5.35 4.86
C ASN A 161 11.20 -4.00 5.51
N LEU A 162 10.56 -3.12 4.73
CA LEU A 162 10.16 -1.80 5.15
C LEU A 162 8.96 -1.90 6.09
N VAL A 163 9.01 -1.24 7.24
CA VAL A 163 7.93 -1.28 8.23
C VAL A 163 7.50 0.12 8.64
N ALA A 164 6.24 0.46 8.35
CA ALA A 164 5.60 1.67 8.87
C ALA A 164 5.22 1.46 10.34
N LEU A 165 5.56 2.43 11.19
CA LEU A 165 5.39 2.39 12.63
C LEU A 165 4.59 3.62 13.09
N PHE A 166 3.48 3.37 13.79
CA PHE A 166 2.48 4.36 14.23
C PHE A 166 2.40 4.45 15.75
#